data_AF-A0A1H5WDC5-F1
#
_entry.id   AF-A0A1H5WDC5-F1
#
_cell.length_a   1.000
_cell.length_b   1.000
_cell.length_c   1.000
_cell.angle_alpha   90.00
_cell.angle_beta   90.00
_cell.angle_gamma   90.00
#
_symmetry.space_group_name_H-M   'P 1'
#
loop_
_entity.id
_entity.type
_entity.pdbx_description
1 polymer ?
#
loop_
_entity_poly.entity_id
_entity_poly.type
_entity_poly.pdbx_seq_one_letter_code
_entity_poly.pdbx_strand_id
1 'polypeptide(L)'
;MRELIKEAIVDLKKTDGFIYVTAEGKKIELHEAAARGIAVTPVNPKDEVIKKLEAAGLFLTDSKFVNELNDLISVLSGSGSSKGAGKRRSFSDSEKNKIVEEWKKVEAAGKKTKAAFAREIGVGYQTFINWLKS
;
A
#
# COMPACT_ATOMS: atom_id res chain seq x y z
N MET A 1 -7.51 6.29 19.38
CA MET A 1 -7.01 5.96 18.02
C MET A 1 -7.96 6.40 16.90
N ARG A 2 -9.19 5.87 16.82
CA ARG A 2 -10.17 6.24 15.77
C ARG A 2 -10.43 7.75 15.69
N GLU A 3 -10.63 8.40 16.83
CA GLU A 3 -10.87 9.84 16.89
C GLU A 3 -9.64 10.65 16.49
N LEU A 4 -8.43 10.23 16.88
CA LEU A 4 -7.17 10.86 16.43
C LEU A 4 -7.05 10.88 14.91
N ILE A 5 -7.38 9.77 14.25
CA ILE A 5 -7.33 9.66 12.78
C ILE A 5 -8.36 10.59 12.13
N LYS A 6 -9.58 10.66 12.68
CA LYS A 6 -10.61 11.58 12.18
C LYS A 6 -10.18 13.04 12.33
N GLU A 7 -9.67 13.42 13.49
CA GLU A 7 -9.16 14.78 13.75
C GLU A 7 -8.01 15.14 12.82
N ALA A 8 -7.04 14.24 12.64
CA ALA A 8 -5.92 14.43 11.71
C ALA A 8 -6.40 14.68 10.27
N ILE A 9 -7.40 13.92 9.80
CA ILE A 9 -7.99 14.11 8.47
C ILE A 9 -8.69 15.47 8.37
N VAL A 10 -9.42 15.90 9.40
CA VAL A 10 -10.08 17.21 9.42
C VAL A 10 -9.05 18.34 9.41
N ASP A 11 -8.01 18.25 10.24
CA ASP A 11 -6.93 19.23 10.31
C ASP A 11 -6.18 19.37 8.97
N LEU A 12 -5.96 18.26 8.25
CA LEU A 12 -5.33 18.27 6.92
C LEU A 12 -6.26 18.73 5.78
N LYS A 13 -7.58 18.59 5.93
CA LYS A 13 -8.57 19.01 4.93
C LYS A 13 -9.02 20.46 5.07
N LYS A 14 -8.76 21.08 6.23
CA LYS A 14 -8.94 22.53 6.39
C LYS A 14 -7.95 23.23 5.45
N THR A 15 -8.50 24.00 4.52
CA THR A 15 -7.87 24.69 3.39
C THR A 15 -6.47 25.25 3.65
N ASP A 16 -5.61 25.13 2.63
CA ASP A 16 -4.21 25.58 2.56
C ASP A 16 -3.94 26.90 3.30
N GLY A 17 -3.43 26.79 4.54
CA GLY A 17 -3.10 27.92 5.37
C GLY A 17 -2.33 27.50 6.62
N PHE A 18 -1.55 28.43 7.17
CA PHE A 18 -0.89 28.23 8.46
C PHE A 18 -1.92 28.22 9.58
N ILE A 19 -1.74 27.32 10.56
CA ILE A 19 -2.43 27.40 11.85
C ILE A 19 -1.61 28.28 12.79
N TYR A 20 -2.30 29.14 13.54
CA TYR A 20 -1.65 30.02 14.49
C TYR A 20 -1.71 29.41 15.88
N VAL A 21 -0.55 29.31 16.51
CA VAL A 21 -0.40 28.67 17.81
C VAL A 21 0.19 29.67 18.80
N THR A 22 -0.39 29.75 19.99
CA THR A 22 0.14 30.57 21.08
C THR A 22 1.41 29.97 21.69
N ALA A 23 2.11 30.72 22.54
CA ALA A 23 3.26 30.21 23.30
C ALA A 23 2.93 28.97 24.16
N GLU A 24 1.66 28.79 24.52
CA GLU A 24 1.17 27.64 25.28
C GLU A 24 0.84 26.42 24.42
N GLY A 25 1.05 26.49 23.09
CA GLY A 25 0.71 25.40 22.17
C GLY A 25 -0.79 25.32 21.82
N LYS A 26 -1.59 26.33 22.20
CA LYS A 26 -3.03 26.37 21.87
C LYS A 26 -3.25 26.97 20.49
N LYS A 27 -4.07 26.29 19.68
CA LYS A 27 -4.54 26.81 18.38
C LYS A 27 -5.49 27.99 18.63
N ILE A 28 -5.31 29.08 17.90
CA ILE A 28 -6.16 30.27 17.97
C ILE A 28 -6.31 30.88 16.56
N GLU A 29 -7.43 31.54 16.29
CA GLU A 29 -7.57 32.31 15.05
C GLU A 29 -6.75 33.60 15.11
N LEU A 30 -6.18 34.00 13.96
CA LEU A 30 -5.34 35.19 13.87
C LEU A 30 -6.08 36.46 14.33
N HIS A 31 -7.35 36.60 13.98
CA HIS A 31 -8.18 37.75 14.35
C HIS A 31 -8.41 37.79 15.87
N GLU A 32 -8.68 36.65 16.50
CA GLU A 32 -8.86 36.55 17.95
C GLU A 32 -7.56 36.85 18.70
N ALA A 33 -6.43 36.35 18.18
CA ALA A 33 -5.11 36.64 18.73
C ALA A 33 -4.76 38.13 18.66
N ALA A 34 -5.03 38.77 17.52
CA ALA A 34 -4.81 40.21 17.34
C ALA A 34 -5.69 41.05 18.27
N ALA A 35 -6.98 40.70 18.40
CA ALA A 35 -7.91 41.39 19.29
C ALA A 35 -7.52 41.29 20.77
N ARG A 36 -6.84 40.20 21.16
CA ARG A 36 -6.39 39.96 22.53
C ARG A 36 -4.92 40.32 22.79
N GLY A 37 -4.19 40.81 21.77
CA GLY A 37 -2.77 41.11 21.88
C GLY A 37 -1.89 39.88 22.15
N ILE A 38 -2.33 38.68 21.75
CA ILE A 38 -1.62 37.42 21.99
C ILE A 38 -0.65 37.18 20.83
N ALA A 39 0.63 37.01 21.15
CA ALA A 39 1.63 36.61 20.17
C ALA A 39 1.37 35.18 19.68
N VAL A 40 1.37 35.00 18.37
CA VAL A 40 1.12 33.70 17.73
C VAL A 40 2.20 33.38 16.72
N THR A 41 2.50 32.10 16.58
CA THR A 41 3.44 31.58 15.58
C THR A 41 2.67 30.82 14.51
N PRO A 42 2.89 31.11 13.21
CA PRO A 42 2.34 30.31 12.13
C PRO A 42 3.05 28.94 12.08
N VAL A 43 2.28 27.86 12.08
CA VAL A 43 2.78 26.49 11.99
C VAL A 43 2.08 25.78 10.84
N ASN A 44 2.79 24.88 10.17
CA ASN A 44 2.21 24.05 9.12
C ASN A 44 1.30 22.97 9.77
N PRO A 45 0.01 22.89 9.39
CA PRO A 45 -0.90 21.87 9.91
C PRO A 45 -0.38 20.44 9.74
N LYS A 46 0.37 20.20 8.65
CA LYS A 46 0.95 18.89 8.35
C LYS A 46 1.95 18.44 9.41
N ASP A 47 2.83 19.34 9.84
CA ASP A 47 3.87 19.02 10.81
C ASP A 47 3.29 18.73 12.20
N GLU A 48 2.24 19.46 12.58
CA GLU A 48 1.47 19.20 13.81
C GLU A 48 0.78 17.85 13.78
N VAL A 49 0.16 17.50 12.66
CA VAL A 49 -0.50 16.19 12.49
C VAL A 49 0.52 15.06 12.54
N ILE A 50 1.69 15.21 11.90
CA ILE A 50 2.78 14.22 11.97
C ILE A 50 3.21 14.01 13.42
N LYS A 51 3.53 15.07 14.17
CA LYS A 51 3.94 14.97 15.58
C LYS A 51 2.90 14.25 16.44
N LYS A 52 1.61 14.57 16.26
CA LYS A 52 0.51 13.94 17.01
C LYS A 52 0.38 12.45 16.69
N LEU A 53 0.53 12.07 15.43
CA LEU A 53 0.47 10.67 15.00
C LEU A 53 1.68 9.89 15.53
N GLU A 54 2.88 10.45 15.44
CA GLU A 54 4.11 9.85 15.98
C GLU A 54 4.06 9.67 17.50
N ALA A 55 3.54 10.66 18.24
CA ALA A 55 3.32 10.55 19.69
C ALA A 55 2.34 9.42 20.06
N ALA A 56 1.44 9.05 19.15
CA ALA A 56 0.54 7.91 19.30
C ALA A 56 1.13 6.59 18.75
N GLY A 57 2.39 6.59 18.31
CA GLY A 57 3.07 5.43 17.72
C GLY A 57 2.74 5.16 16.26
N LEU A 58 2.09 6.10 15.56
CA LEU A 58 1.77 5.99 14.14
C LEU A 58 2.78 6.78 13.30
N PHE A 59 3.86 6.11 12.92
CA PHE A 59 4.93 6.68 12.09
C PHE A 59 4.57 6.63 10.60
N LEU A 60 3.51 7.34 10.19
CA LEU A 60 3.01 7.30 8.80
C LEU A 60 3.94 7.96 7.77
N THR A 61 5.01 8.60 8.22
CA THR A 61 6.12 9.13 7.41
C THR A 61 7.21 8.07 7.14
N ASP A 62 7.27 7.02 7.96
CA ASP A 62 8.20 5.90 7.79
C ASP A 62 7.60 4.87 6.83
N SER A 63 8.22 4.75 5.65
CA SER A 63 7.78 3.83 4.60
C SER A 63 7.82 2.37 5.03
N LYS A 64 8.76 1.98 5.90
CA LYS A 64 8.84 0.61 6.41
C LYS A 64 7.68 0.31 7.34
N PHE A 65 7.40 1.20 8.30
CA PHE A 65 6.26 1.09 9.21
C PHE A 65 4.93 1.02 8.44
N VAL A 66 4.74 1.88 7.44
CA VAL A 66 3.53 1.90 6.62
C VAL A 66 3.34 0.58 5.86
N ASN A 67 4.41 0.00 5.31
CA ASN A 67 4.35 -1.29 4.64
C ASN A 67 3.96 -2.42 5.61
N GLU A 68 4.61 -2.49 6.77
CA GLU A 68 4.29 -3.48 7.81
C GLU A 68 2.85 -3.34 8.33
N LEU A 69 2.37 -2.11 8.51
CA LEU A 69 0.99 -1.83 8.91
C LEU A 69 -0.03 -2.26 7.83
N ASN A 70 0.27 -1.98 6.55
CA ASN A 70 -0.59 -2.41 5.44
C ASN A 70 -0.63 -3.94 5.33
N ASP A 71 0.49 -4.62 5.52
CA ASP A 71 0.55 -6.08 5.56
C ASP A 71 -0.29 -6.64 6.72
N LEU A 72 -0.18 -6.06 7.91
CA LEU A 72 -1.01 -6.43 9.06
C LEU A 72 -2.50 -6.24 8.78
N ILE A 73 -2.90 -5.09 8.23
CA ILE A 73 -4.29 -4.82 7.82
C ILE A 73 -4.76 -5.86 6.80
N SER A 74 -3.91 -6.22 5.84
CA SER A 74 -4.23 -7.22 4.83
C SER A 74 -4.48 -8.60 5.45
N VAL A 75 -3.60 -9.05 6.34
CA VAL A 75 -3.74 -10.32 7.06
C VAL A 75 -5.02 -10.34 7.91
N LEU A 76 -5.28 -9.27 8.69
CA LEU A 76 -6.42 -9.21 9.61
C LEU A 76 -7.78 -9.05 8.90
N SER A 77 -7.82 -8.32 7.79
CA SER A 77 -9.05 -8.09 7.03
C SER A 77 -9.46 -9.27 6.15
N GLY A 78 -8.68 -10.36 6.15
CA GLY A 78 -8.92 -11.51 5.26
C GLY A 78 -8.73 -11.18 3.78
N SER A 79 -8.24 -9.97 3.46
CA SER A 79 -7.82 -9.57 2.11
C SER A 79 -6.41 -10.08 1.77
N GLY A 80 -5.75 -10.72 2.73
CA GLY A 80 -4.45 -11.39 2.63
C GLY A 80 -4.45 -12.62 1.73
N SER A 81 -4.85 -12.45 0.47
CA SER A 81 -4.14 -13.11 -0.62
C SER A 81 -2.99 -12.18 -1.00
N SER A 82 -1.78 -12.56 -0.60
CA SER A 82 -0.53 -11.88 -0.97
C SER A 82 -0.54 -11.40 -2.43
N LYS A 83 -0.74 -10.11 -2.66
CA LYS A 83 -0.54 -9.46 -3.95
C LYS A 83 0.23 -8.17 -3.69
N GLY A 84 1.54 -8.21 -3.92
CA GLY A 84 2.35 -7.00 -3.82
C GLY A 84 3.85 -7.12 -4.11
N ALA A 85 4.45 -8.31 -3.99
CA ALA A 85 5.70 -8.63 -4.66
C ALA A 85 5.43 -9.90 -5.46
N GLY A 86 5.69 -9.87 -6.77
CA GLY A 86 5.38 -10.96 -7.68
C GLY A 86 5.96 -12.28 -7.20
N LYS A 87 5.18 -13.03 -6.42
CA LYS A 87 5.45 -14.43 -6.12
C LYS A 87 5.16 -15.16 -7.41
N ARG A 88 6.17 -15.19 -8.28
CA ARG A 88 6.25 -16.10 -9.42
C ARG A 88 5.75 -17.43 -8.89
N ARG A 89 4.59 -17.88 -9.39
CA ARG A 89 4.03 -19.17 -9.02
C ARG A 89 5.15 -20.18 -9.24
N SER A 90 5.69 -20.73 -8.15
CA SER A 90 6.76 -21.71 -8.24
C SER A 90 6.08 -23.04 -8.51
N PHE A 91 6.34 -23.60 -9.69
CA PHE A 91 5.83 -24.92 -10.05
C PHE A 91 6.83 -25.96 -9.56
N SER A 92 6.33 -26.93 -8.80
CA SER A 92 7.09 -28.13 -8.48
C SER A 92 7.33 -28.96 -9.75
N ASP A 93 8.34 -29.84 -9.75
CA ASP A 93 8.65 -30.65 -10.93
C ASP A 93 7.49 -31.58 -11.33
N SER A 94 6.67 -32.02 -10.36
CA SER A 94 5.47 -32.80 -10.63
C SER A 94 4.38 -32.00 -11.38
N GLU A 95 4.22 -30.72 -11.07
CA GLU A 95 3.28 -29.84 -11.77
C GLU A 95 3.78 -29.50 -13.17
N LYS A 96 5.09 -29.24 -13.33
CA LYS A 96 5.70 -29.03 -14.66
C LYS A 96 5.45 -30.22 -15.59
N ASN A 97 5.66 -31.44 -15.09
CA ASN A 97 5.46 -32.65 -15.89
C ASN A 97 4.00 -32.80 -16.35
N LYS A 98 3.03 -32.56 -15.45
CA LYS A 98 1.61 -32.58 -15.81
C LYS A 98 1.26 -31.55 -16.89
N ILE A 99 1.79 -30.34 -16.77
CA ILE A 99 1.58 -29.24 -17.72
C ILE A 99 2.18 -29.58 -19.09
N VAL A 100 3.36 -30.19 -19.13
CA VAL A 100 4.01 -30.63 -20.38
C VAL A 100 3.25 -31.79 -21.03
N GLU A 101 2.72 -32.74 -20.26
CA GLU A 101 1.87 -33.81 -20.78
C GLU A 101 0.55 -33.30 -21.34
N GLU A 102 -0.09 -32.35 -20.65
CA GLU A 102 -1.31 -31.70 -21.11
C GLU A 102 -1.05 -30.92 -22.40
N TRP A 103 0.10 -30.22 -22.48
CA TRP A 103 0.51 -29.56 -23.72
C TRP A 103 0.63 -30.55 -24.88
N LYS A 104 1.27 -31.71 -24.70
CA LYS A 104 1.39 -32.73 -25.77
C LYS A 104 0.03 -33.19 -26.29
N LYS A 105 -0.97 -33.32 -25.40
CA LYS A 105 -2.35 -33.66 -25.79
C LYS A 105 -3.03 -32.53 -26.56
N VAL A 106 -2.84 -31.28 -26.14
CA VAL A 106 -3.40 -30.09 -26.79
C VAL A 106 -2.75 -29.81 -28.15
N GLU A 107 -1.44 -30.06 -28.27
CA GLU A 107 -0.65 -29.98 -29.51
C GLU A 107 -1.10 -31.05 -30.51
N ALA A 108 -1.28 -32.29 -30.06
CA ALA A 108 -1.81 -33.38 -30.89
C ALA A 108 -3.24 -33.10 -31.38
N ALA A 109 -4.06 -32.40 -30.57
CA ALA A 109 -5.40 -31.98 -30.96
C ALA A 109 -5.43 -30.73 -31.86
N GLY A 110 -4.30 -30.03 -32.04
CA GLY A 110 -4.19 -28.80 -32.84
C GLY A 110 -5.02 -27.62 -32.31
N LYS A 111 -5.49 -27.67 -31.06
CA LYS A 111 -6.52 -26.74 -30.57
C LYS A 111 -5.99 -25.39 -30.09
N LYS A 112 -4.72 -25.29 -29.69
CA LYS A 112 -4.15 -24.06 -29.10
C LYS A 112 -2.68 -23.88 -29.47
N THR A 113 -2.24 -22.61 -29.53
CA THR A 113 -0.82 -22.27 -29.69
C THR A 113 -0.08 -22.28 -28.35
N LYS A 114 1.24 -22.51 -28.37
CA LYS A 114 2.11 -22.51 -27.18
C LYS A 114 1.97 -21.23 -26.35
N ALA A 115 1.79 -20.08 -27.02
CA ALA A 115 1.61 -18.79 -26.39
C ALA A 115 0.24 -18.59 -25.73
N ALA A 116 -0.82 -19.20 -26.27
CA ALA A 116 -2.15 -19.16 -25.68
C ALA A 116 -2.22 -20.06 -24.43
N PHE A 117 -1.65 -21.26 -24.53
CA PHE A 117 -1.60 -22.22 -23.43
C PHE A 117 -0.75 -21.71 -22.24
N ALA A 118 0.43 -21.14 -22.51
CA ALA A 118 1.25 -20.55 -21.45
C ALA A 118 0.52 -19.42 -20.69
N ARG A 119 -0.21 -18.56 -21.42
CA ARG A 119 -1.03 -17.48 -20.83
C ARG A 119 -2.17 -18.01 -19.98
N GLU A 120 -2.84 -19.07 -20.42
CA GLU A 120 -3.95 -19.71 -19.69
C GLU A 120 -3.49 -20.30 -18.36
N ILE A 121 -2.29 -20.85 -18.30
CA ILE A 121 -1.70 -21.44 -17.08
C ILE A 121 -1.05 -20.35 -16.20
N GLY A 122 -0.94 -19.12 -16.69
CA GLY A 122 -0.29 -18.01 -16.00
C GLY A 122 1.23 -18.15 -15.95
N VAL A 123 1.83 -18.83 -16.92
CA VAL A 123 3.27 -19.02 -17.07
C VAL A 123 3.79 -18.12 -18.19
N GLY A 124 4.92 -17.46 -17.97
CA GLY A 124 5.58 -16.70 -19.03
C GLY A 124 5.96 -17.61 -20.20
N TYR A 125 5.70 -17.17 -21.43
CA TYR A 125 5.95 -17.97 -22.64
C TYR A 125 7.37 -18.56 -22.69
N GLN A 126 8.38 -17.75 -22.37
CA GLN A 126 9.77 -18.20 -22.36
C GLN A 126 10.03 -19.31 -21.32
N THR A 127 9.43 -19.22 -20.14
CA THR A 127 9.53 -20.23 -19.09
C THR A 127 8.90 -21.55 -19.54
N PHE A 128 7.73 -21.47 -20.19
CA PHE A 128 7.04 -22.63 -20.72
C PHE A 128 7.83 -23.33 -21.84
N ILE A 129 8.43 -22.56 -22.76
CA ILE A 129 9.31 -23.12 -23.80
C ILE A 129 10.54 -23.81 -23.19
N ASN A 130 11.11 -23.27 -22.12
CA ASN A 130 12.23 -23.91 -21.45
C ASN A 130 11.84 -25.25 -20.81
N TRP A 131 10.61 -25.39 -20.31
CA TRP A 131 10.11 -26.68 -19.80
C TRP A 131 9.89 -27.72 -20.90
N LEU A 132 9.54 -27.31 -22.12
CA LEU A 132 9.38 -28.23 -23.25
C LEU A 132 10.70 -28.73 -23.83
N LYS A 133 11.79 -27.97 -23.64
CA LYS A 133 13.14 -28.32 -24.12
C LYS A 133 13.96 -29.12 -23.10
N SER A 134 13.56 -29.06 -21.84
CA SER A 134 14.21 -29.75 -20.73
C SER A 134 13.72 -31.18 -20.59
#